data_AF-A0A9J6ZA92-F1
#
_entry.id   AF-A0A9J6ZA92-F1
#
_cell.length_a   1.000
_cell.length_b   1.000
_cell.length_c   1.000
_cell.angle_alpha   90.00
_cell.angle_beta   90.00
_cell.angle_gamma   90.00
#
_symmetry.space_group_name_H-M   'P 1'
#
loop_
_entity.id
_entity.type
_entity.pdbx_description
1 polymer ?
#
loop_
_entity_poly.entity_id
_entity_poly.type
_entity_poly.pdbx_seq_one_letter_code
_entity_poly.pdbx_strand_id
1 'polypeptide(L)'
;MNPSMRTALRRLGWGLVFPLVDVHFGYFDVFPDMIGYIMILIALGKIGCENVGFKQASLLAAVLLFLSLPQLIIKTSIDINQLTIVPFGMHAYVQGTSLLHALLAYLIFRGLYTVAKPIASPELLNAIVSRRKLYMSVFSLQLIFYPFLFNLEKSWVIMLFFIGIFTFVTEILLIRIPFRLSHIKNTPIDC
;
A
#
# COMPACT_ATOMS: atom_id res chain seq x y z
N MET A 1 13.62 3.44 -21.24
CA MET A 1 12.27 3.78 -20.77
C MET A 1 12.04 5.27 -20.95
N ASN A 2 10.87 5.68 -21.46
CA ASN A 2 10.55 7.09 -21.67
C ASN A 2 10.71 7.89 -20.34
N PRO A 3 11.32 9.10 -20.35
CA PRO A 3 11.38 9.99 -19.19
C PRO A 3 10.06 10.13 -18.41
N SER A 4 8.92 10.22 -19.11
CA SER A 4 7.58 10.32 -18.49
C SER A 4 7.29 9.14 -17.56
N MET A 5 7.55 7.92 -18.03
CA MET A 5 7.31 6.68 -17.30
C MET A 5 8.23 6.53 -16.10
N ARG A 6 9.50 6.95 -16.21
CA ARG A 6 10.43 7.01 -15.06
C ARG A 6 9.91 7.92 -13.96
N THR A 7 9.44 9.10 -14.32
CA THR A 7 8.86 10.07 -13.37
C THR A 7 7.59 9.51 -12.74
N ALA A 8 6.72 8.85 -13.51
CA ALA A 8 5.52 8.24 -12.98
C ALA A 8 5.82 7.10 -12.00
N LEU A 9 6.79 6.22 -12.29
CA LEU A 9 7.21 5.16 -11.37
C LEU A 9 7.81 5.73 -10.07
N ARG A 10 8.65 6.77 -10.14
CA ARG A 10 9.16 7.44 -8.94
C ARG A 10 8.04 8.07 -8.12
N ARG A 11 7.05 8.68 -8.79
CA ARG A 11 5.86 9.25 -8.14
C ARG A 11 5.02 8.16 -7.46
N LEU A 12 4.85 7.00 -8.10
CA LEU A 12 4.21 5.84 -7.48
C LEU A 12 4.96 5.39 -6.22
N GLY A 13 6.29 5.27 -6.31
CA GLY A 13 7.13 4.92 -5.16
C GLY A 13 6.98 5.90 -3.99
N TRP A 14 7.00 7.21 -4.25
CA TRP A 14 6.76 8.22 -3.22
C TRP A 14 5.33 8.21 -2.69
N GLY A 15 4.33 7.99 -3.55
CA GLY A 15 2.94 7.88 -3.13
C GLY A 15 2.69 6.72 -2.17
N LEU A 16 3.50 5.65 -2.27
CA LEU A 16 3.50 4.53 -1.33
C LEU A 16 4.29 4.81 -0.04
N VAL A 17 5.25 5.75 -0.06
CA VAL A 17 6.00 6.14 1.14
C VAL A 17 5.13 6.96 2.09
N PHE A 18 4.32 7.89 1.57
CA PHE A 18 3.58 8.80 2.42
C PHE A 18 2.65 8.09 3.43
N PRO A 19 1.86 7.06 3.04
CA PRO A 19 1.04 6.33 3.99
C PRO A 19 1.81 5.55 5.07
N LEU A 20 3.12 5.33 4.90
CA LEU A 20 3.96 4.74 5.94
C LEU A 20 4.48 5.76 6.94
N VAL A 21 4.59 7.02 6.53
CA VAL A 21 5.08 8.09 7.39
C VAL A 21 3.86 8.72 8.03
N ASP A 22 3.35 8.03 9.04
CA ASP A 22 2.22 8.45 9.83
C ASP A 22 2.64 9.61 10.76
N VAL A 23 2.62 10.84 10.23
CA VAL A 23 2.97 12.05 10.97
C VAL A 23 1.71 12.62 11.62
N HIS A 24 1.55 12.40 12.91
CA HIS A 24 0.51 13.05 13.70
C HIS A 24 1.04 14.37 14.30
N PHE A 25 0.37 15.50 14.07
CA PHE A 25 0.62 16.76 14.78
C PHE A 25 -0.53 17.05 15.75
N GLY A 26 -0.39 16.59 17.00
CA GLY A 26 -1.40 16.78 18.04
C GLY A 26 -2.68 15.98 17.76
N TYR A 27 -3.79 16.68 17.52
CA TYR A 27 -5.09 16.08 17.19
C TYR A 27 -5.36 15.94 15.69
N PHE A 28 -4.50 16.53 14.86
CA PHE A 28 -4.62 16.43 13.41
C PHE A 28 -3.67 15.33 12.91
N ASP A 29 -4.26 14.31 12.30
CA ASP A 29 -3.50 13.47 11.38
C ASP A 29 -3.12 14.35 10.20
N VAL A 30 -1.82 14.45 9.92
CA VAL A 30 -1.38 15.21 8.75
C VAL A 30 -1.93 14.47 7.51
N PHE A 31 -1.87 15.12 6.37
CA PHE A 31 -2.34 14.60 5.09
C PHE A 31 -1.51 13.47 4.40
N PRO A 32 -0.53 12.72 4.99
CA PRO A 32 0.26 11.76 4.23
C PRO A 32 -0.57 10.74 3.46
N ASP A 33 -1.65 10.21 4.02
CA ASP A 33 -2.48 9.21 3.33
C ASP A 33 -3.16 9.79 2.09
N MET A 34 -3.83 10.93 2.24
CA MET A 34 -4.49 11.62 1.14
C MET A 34 -3.50 12.00 0.03
N ILE A 35 -2.35 12.57 0.41
CA ILE A 35 -1.28 12.94 -0.53
C ILE A 35 -0.73 11.69 -1.22
N GLY A 36 -0.51 10.62 -0.46
CA GLY A 36 -0.05 9.33 -0.95
C GLY A 36 -0.98 8.77 -2.02
N TYR A 37 -2.28 8.67 -1.73
CA TYR A 37 -3.27 8.17 -2.68
C TYR A 37 -3.44 9.08 -3.91
N ILE A 38 -3.35 10.42 -3.78
CA ILE A 38 -3.33 11.34 -4.93
C ILE A 38 -2.11 11.06 -5.82
N MET A 39 -0.93 10.88 -5.23
CA MET A 39 0.29 10.59 -5.98
C MET A 39 0.23 9.22 -6.67
N ILE A 40 -0.29 8.20 -5.99
CA ILE A 40 -0.56 6.88 -6.56
C ILE A 40 -1.53 7.02 -7.74
N LEU A 41 -2.66 7.70 -7.55
CA LEU A 41 -3.69 7.90 -8.57
C LEU A 41 -3.12 8.55 -9.83
N ILE A 42 -2.39 9.66 -9.68
CA ILE A 42 -1.77 10.38 -10.81
C ILE A 42 -0.70 9.51 -11.50
N ALA A 43 0.10 8.76 -10.73
CA ALA A 43 1.12 7.89 -11.30
C ALA A 43 0.49 6.74 -12.09
N LEU A 44 -0.52 6.09 -11.54
CA LEU A 44 -1.24 4.99 -12.18
C LEU A 44 -1.99 5.46 -13.43
N GLY A 45 -2.59 6.65 -13.42
CA GLY A 45 -3.20 7.25 -14.61
C GLY A 45 -2.20 7.47 -15.76
N LYS A 46 -0.93 7.78 -15.44
CA LYS A 46 0.13 7.97 -16.44
C LYS A 46 0.73 6.66 -16.96
N ILE A 47 0.83 5.63 -16.12
CA ILE A 47 1.41 4.33 -16.52
C ILE A 47 0.32 3.40 -17.12
N GLY A 48 -0.93 3.61 -16.74
CA GLY A 48 -2.04 2.68 -16.94
C GLY A 48 -2.84 2.83 -18.23
N CYS A 49 -2.40 3.60 -19.23
CA CYS A 49 -3.15 3.81 -20.48
C CYS A 49 -3.56 2.48 -21.14
N GLU A 50 -2.68 1.47 -21.09
CA GLU A 50 -2.92 0.15 -21.71
C GLU A 50 -3.08 -1.01 -20.72
N ASN A 51 -2.69 -0.85 -19.44
CA ASN A 51 -2.69 -1.94 -18.48
C ASN A 51 -3.96 -1.98 -17.61
N VAL A 52 -4.78 -3.02 -17.79
CA VAL A 52 -6.02 -3.24 -17.02
C VAL A 52 -5.77 -3.26 -15.50
N GLY A 53 -4.65 -3.83 -15.04
CA GLY A 53 -4.29 -3.88 -13.62
C GLY A 53 -4.06 -2.48 -13.03
N PHE A 54 -3.42 -1.58 -13.76
CA PHE A 54 -3.25 -0.20 -13.31
C PHE A 54 -4.54 0.63 -13.39
N LYS A 55 -5.43 0.36 -14.34
CA LYS A 55 -6.76 1.00 -14.36
C LYS A 55 -7.58 0.63 -13.13
N GLN A 56 -7.58 -0.65 -12.76
CA GLN A 56 -8.24 -1.13 -11.53
C GLN A 56 -7.59 -0.56 -10.27
N ALA A 57 -6.25 -0.53 -10.22
CA ALA A 57 -5.52 0.09 -9.11
C ALA A 57 -5.82 1.59 -8.99
N SER A 58 -5.94 2.30 -10.12
CA SER A 58 -6.27 3.73 -10.15
C SER A 58 -7.66 3.99 -9.58
N LEU A 59 -8.66 3.20 -9.96
CA LEU A 59 -10.01 3.32 -9.40
C LEU A 59 -9.99 3.07 -7.89
N LEU A 60 -9.27 2.03 -7.45
CA LEU A 60 -9.18 1.69 -6.04
C LEU A 60 -8.41 2.74 -5.21
N ALA A 61 -7.36 3.34 -5.78
CA ALA A 61 -6.67 4.46 -5.16
C ALA A 61 -7.59 5.70 -5.01
N ALA A 62 -8.47 5.95 -5.98
CA ALA A 62 -9.47 7.01 -5.85
C ALA A 62 -10.48 6.69 -4.73
N VAL A 63 -10.95 5.44 -4.62
CA VAL A 63 -11.82 5.01 -3.52
C VAL A 63 -11.14 5.21 -2.17
N LEU A 64 -9.89 4.75 -2.02
CA LEU A 64 -9.11 4.90 -0.80
C LEU A 64 -8.84 6.37 -0.45
N LEU A 65 -8.61 7.23 -1.46
CA LEU A 65 -8.52 8.67 -1.27
C LEU A 65 -9.77 9.23 -0.61
N PHE A 66 -10.96 8.92 -1.12
CA PHE A 66 -12.21 9.38 -0.51
C PHE A 66 -12.44 8.77 0.88
N LEU A 67 -12.11 7.49 1.04
CA LEU A 67 -12.22 6.82 2.34
C LEU A 67 -11.25 7.38 3.37
N SER A 68 -10.13 8.00 2.98
CA SER A 68 -9.19 8.64 3.91
C SER A 68 -9.67 10.00 4.42
N LEU A 69 -10.65 10.65 3.77
CA LEU A 69 -11.12 11.99 4.18
C LEU A 69 -11.69 12.07 5.61
N PRO A 70 -12.51 11.12 6.09
CA PRO A 70 -12.97 11.14 7.48
C PRO A 70 -11.83 11.11 8.51
N GLN A 71 -10.68 10.54 8.17
CA GLN A 71 -9.52 10.44 9.05
C GLN A 71 -8.90 11.81 9.36
N LEU A 72 -9.17 12.82 8.51
CA LEU A 72 -8.71 14.19 8.73
C LEU A 72 -9.42 14.89 9.90
N ILE A 73 -10.60 14.40 10.27
CA ILE A 73 -11.47 15.01 11.30
C ILE A 73 -11.58 14.10 12.52
N ILE A 74 -11.54 12.78 12.31
CA ILE A 74 -11.73 11.77 13.33
C ILE A 74 -10.44 10.96 13.46
N LYS A 75 -9.89 10.87 14.66
CA LYS A 75 -8.77 9.98 14.94
C LYS A 75 -9.21 8.52 14.73
N THR A 76 -8.78 7.92 13.63
CA THR A 76 -9.11 6.52 13.29
C THR A 76 -8.08 5.52 13.76
N SER A 77 -6.95 5.97 14.33
CA SER A 77 -5.95 5.10 14.94
C SER A 77 -6.49 4.49 16.24
N ILE A 78 -6.66 3.17 16.24
CA ILE A 78 -7.14 2.40 17.39
C ILE A 78 -5.93 1.98 18.21
N ASP A 79 -5.79 2.52 19.41
CA ASP A 79 -4.81 2.04 20.39
C ASP A 79 -5.22 0.62 20.85
N ILE A 80 -4.22 -0.26 21.00
CA ILE A 80 -4.40 -1.62 21.53
C ILE A 80 -5.09 -1.60 22.89
N ASN A 81 -4.83 -0.57 23.71
CA ASN A 81 -5.46 -0.40 25.02
C ASN A 81 -6.94 0.04 24.94
N GLN A 82 -7.40 0.52 23.78
CA GLN A 82 -8.76 1.02 23.55
C GLN A 82 -9.61 0.06 22.71
N LEU A 83 -9.07 -1.11 22.35
CA LEU A 83 -9.68 -2.04 21.41
C LEU A 83 -11.11 -2.47 21.79
N THR A 84 -11.44 -2.56 23.07
CA THR A 84 -12.77 -2.96 23.55
C THR A 84 -13.75 -1.80 23.71
N ILE A 85 -13.26 -0.55 23.70
CA ILE A 85 -14.05 0.66 23.92
C ILE A 85 -14.48 1.27 22.59
N VAL A 86 -13.70 1.04 21.53
CA VAL A 86 -13.96 1.56 20.20
C VAL A 86 -15.22 0.90 19.59
N PRO A 87 -16.13 1.68 18.97
CA PRO A 87 -17.34 1.11 18.37
C PRO A 87 -17.02 0.11 17.26
N PHE A 88 -17.82 -0.97 17.17
CA PHE A 88 -17.68 -2.01 16.15
C PHE A 88 -17.59 -1.44 14.71
N GLY A 89 -18.37 -0.39 14.41
CA GLY A 89 -18.34 0.26 13.09
C GLY A 89 -16.96 0.85 12.73
N MET A 90 -16.19 1.32 13.70
CA MET A 90 -14.83 1.84 13.49
C MET A 90 -13.85 0.69 13.17
N HIS A 91 -13.97 -0.44 13.87
CA HIS A 91 -13.19 -1.65 13.57
C HIS A 91 -13.48 -2.18 12.16
N ALA A 92 -14.77 -2.22 11.77
CA ALA A 92 -15.18 -2.63 10.44
C ALA A 92 -14.62 -1.68 9.36
N TYR A 93 -14.61 -0.37 9.62
CA TYR A 93 -14.03 0.63 8.73
C TYR A 93 -12.51 0.45 8.57
N VAL A 94 -11.75 0.29 9.68
CA VAL A 94 -10.29 0.10 9.63
C VAL A 94 -9.92 -1.20 8.92
N GLN A 95 -10.64 -2.29 9.17
CA GLN A 95 -10.43 -3.57 8.49
C GLN A 95 -10.80 -3.51 7.01
N GLY A 96 -11.91 -2.83 6.67
CA GLY A 96 -12.33 -2.64 5.29
C GLY A 96 -11.34 -1.82 4.47
N THR A 97 -10.86 -0.70 5.03
CA THR A 97 -9.82 0.13 4.39
C THR A 97 -8.51 -0.64 4.25
N SER A 98 -8.11 -1.42 5.26
CA SER A 98 -6.93 -2.31 5.18
C SER A 98 -7.05 -3.34 4.06
N LEU A 99 -8.22 -3.97 3.90
CA LEU A 99 -8.47 -4.93 2.82
C LEU A 99 -8.37 -4.26 1.43
N LEU A 100 -8.95 -3.07 1.28
CA LEU A 100 -8.85 -2.29 0.05
C LEU A 100 -7.39 -1.89 -0.23
N HIS A 101 -6.62 -1.54 0.80
CA HIS A 101 -5.20 -1.24 0.66
C HIS A 101 -4.39 -2.46 0.19
N ALA A 102 -4.65 -3.65 0.76
CA ALA A 102 -4.02 -4.89 0.32
C ALA A 102 -4.36 -5.22 -1.15
N LEU A 103 -5.62 -5.01 -1.55
CA LEU A 103 -6.05 -5.19 -2.93
C LEU A 103 -5.36 -4.19 -3.87
N LEU A 104 -5.19 -2.93 -3.43
CA LEU A 104 -4.44 -1.90 -4.18
C LEU A 104 -2.99 -2.35 -4.39
N ALA A 105 -2.30 -2.77 -3.32
CA ALA A 105 -0.93 -3.28 -3.38
C ALA A 105 -0.81 -4.49 -4.34
N TYR A 106 -1.77 -5.43 -4.28
CA TYR A 106 -1.82 -6.56 -5.21
C TYR A 106 -1.93 -6.12 -6.67
N LEU A 107 -2.82 -5.18 -6.98
CA LEU A 107 -3.00 -4.67 -8.34
C LEU A 107 -1.78 -3.88 -8.81
N ILE A 108 -1.14 -3.11 -7.93
CA ILE A 108 0.13 -2.42 -8.20
C ILE A 108 1.21 -3.45 -8.54
N PHE A 109 1.41 -4.50 -7.72
CA PHE A 109 2.39 -5.54 -8.03
C PHE A 109 2.10 -6.22 -9.37
N ARG A 110 0.83 -6.52 -9.68
CA ARG A 110 0.43 -7.11 -10.96
C ARG A 110 0.79 -6.19 -12.13
N GLY A 111 0.45 -4.90 -12.03
CA GLY A 111 0.78 -3.93 -13.08
C GLY A 111 2.29 -3.72 -13.24
N LEU A 112 3.03 -3.63 -12.13
CA LEU A 112 4.50 -3.52 -12.13
C LEU A 112 5.15 -4.75 -12.77
N TYR A 113 4.63 -5.95 -12.52
CA TYR A 113 5.10 -7.17 -13.18
C TYR A 113 4.88 -7.11 -14.70
N THR A 114 3.70 -6.71 -15.15
CA THR A 114 3.40 -6.61 -16.58
C THR A 114 4.31 -5.61 -17.28
N VAL A 115 4.52 -4.43 -16.67
CA VAL A 115 5.44 -3.41 -17.18
C VAL A 115 6.89 -3.87 -17.17
N ALA A 116 7.30 -4.59 -16.14
CA ALA A 116 8.66 -5.08 -15.99
C ALA A 116 8.96 -6.23 -16.96
N LYS A 117 7.99 -7.09 -17.29
CA LYS A 117 8.17 -8.32 -18.06
C LYS A 117 9.02 -8.15 -19.35
N PRO A 118 8.80 -7.14 -20.21
CA PRO A 118 9.59 -6.97 -21.43
C PRO A 118 10.97 -6.34 -21.22
N ILE A 119 11.27 -5.75 -20.06
CA ILE A 119 12.45 -4.87 -19.87
C ILE A 119 13.34 -5.17 -18.67
N ALA A 120 12.82 -5.95 -17.71
CA ALA A 120 13.50 -6.25 -16.46
C ALA A 120 14.26 -7.57 -16.56
N SER A 121 15.36 -7.67 -15.80
CA SER A 121 16.08 -8.93 -15.67
C SER A 121 15.22 -9.98 -14.95
N PRO A 122 15.47 -11.29 -15.17
CA PRO A 122 14.74 -12.37 -14.50
C PRO A 122 14.76 -12.25 -12.97
N GLU A 123 15.86 -11.77 -12.39
CA GLU A 123 16.00 -11.57 -10.94
C GLU A 123 15.02 -10.51 -10.42
N LEU A 124 14.82 -9.42 -11.17
CA LEU A 124 13.88 -8.38 -10.78
C LEU A 124 12.43 -8.86 -10.92
N LEU A 125 12.09 -9.63 -11.95
CA LEU A 125 10.77 -10.24 -12.09
C LEU A 125 10.47 -11.21 -10.95
N ASN A 126 11.43 -12.07 -10.61
CA ASN A 126 11.32 -12.98 -9.47
C ASN A 126 11.16 -12.22 -8.15
N ALA A 127 11.89 -11.10 -7.98
CA ALA A 127 11.74 -10.24 -6.81
C ALA A 127 10.33 -9.63 -6.71
N ILE A 128 9.73 -9.19 -7.83
CA ILE A 128 8.35 -8.68 -7.84
C ILE A 128 7.37 -9.77 -7.39
N VAL A 129 7.47 -10.98 -7.95
CA VAL A 129 6.58 -12.09 -7.62
C VAL A 129 6.75 -12.56 -6.17
N SER A 130 7.99 -12.71 -5.71
CA SER A 130 8.31 -13.13 -4.34
C SER A 130 7.82 -12.10 -3.32
N ARG A 131 8.08 -10.81 -3.53
CA ARG A 131 7.63 -9.74 -2.63
C ARG A 131 6.12 -9.60 -2.61
N ARG A 132 5.44 -9.76 -3.76
CA ARG A 132 3.98 -9.83 -3.80
C ARG A 132 3.45 -10.96 -2.92
N LYS A 133 4.00 -12.17 -3.06
CA LYS A 133 3.57 -13.32 -2.24
C LYS A 133 3.80 -13.04 -0.75
N LEU A 134 5.00 -12.60 -0.39
CA LEU A 134 5.35 -12.27 0.99
C LEU A 134 4.41 -11.22 1.59
N TYR A 135 4.22 -10.10 0.87
CA TYR A 135 3.30 -9.03 1.28
C TYR A 135 1.88 -9.57 1.48
N MET A 136 1.32 -10.29 0.51
CA MET A 136 -0.03 -10.81 0.62
C MET A 136 -0.17 -11.82 1.76
N SER A 137 0.85 -12.65 2.01
CA SER A 137 0.85 -13.60 3.12
C SER A 137 0.86 -12.88 4.47
N VAL A 138 1.76 -11.91 4.67
CA VAL A 138 1.85 -11.14 5.92
C VAL A 138 0.57 -10.34 6.16
N PHE A 139 0.06 -9.65 5.14
CA PHE A 139 -1.15 -8.84 5.28
C PHE A 139 -2.41 -9.70 5.51
N SER A 140 -2.52 -10.85 4.83
CA SER A 140 -3.62 -11.80 5.08
C SER A 140 -3.58 -12.34 6.50
N LEU A 141 -2.38 -12.67 7.00
CA LEU A 141 -2.19 -13.11 8.38
C LEU A 141 -2.68 -12.04 9.36
N GLN A 142 -2.28 -10.78 9.14
CA GLN A 142 -2.74 -9.64 9.94
C GLN A 142 -4.27 -9.50 9.96
N LEU A 143 -4.91 -9.52 8.78
CA LEU A 143 -6.37 -9.39 8.65
C LEU A 143 -7.12 -10.53 9.37
N ILE A 144 -6.62 -11.76 9.26
CA ILE A 144 -7.18 -12.94 9.92
C ILE A 144 -7.00 -12.85 11.43
N PHE A 145 -5.84 -12.37 11.92
CA PHE A 145 -5.56 -12.29 13.34
C PHE A 145 -6.31 -11.18 14.07
N TYR A 146 -6.63 -10.08 13.40
CA TYR A 146 -7.28 -8.92 14.01
C TYR A 146 -8.57 -9.23 14.79
N PRO A 147 -9.57 -9.99 14.30
CA PRO A 147 -10.79 -10.31 15.08
C PRO A 147 -10.50 -11.14 16.34
N PHE A 148 -9.40 -11.90 16.40
CA PHE A 148 -9.06 -12.66 17.59
C PHE A 148 -8.60 -11.77 18.74
N LEU A 149 -8.19 -10.53 18.46
CA LEU A 149 -7.72 -9.59 19.48
C LEU A 149 -8.77 -9.24 20.54
N PHE A 150 -10.05 -9.37 20.22
CA PHE A 150 -11.13 -9.18 21.19
C PHE A 150 -11.21 -10.28 22.26
N ASN A 151 -10.63 -11.45 21.99
CA ASN A 151 -10.71 -12.64 22.85
C ASN A 151 -9.35 -13.05 23.42
N LEU A 152 -8.26 -12.40 23.00
CA LEU A 152 -6.92 -12.76 23.41
C LEU A 152 -6.52 -12.04 24.69
N GLU A 153 -5.78 -12.75 25.54
CA GLU A 153 -5.13 -12.16 26.70
C GLU A 153 -4.10 -11.11 26.27
N LYS A 154 -3.84 -10.13 27.14
CA LYS A 154 -2.86 -9.06 26.88
C LYS A 154 -1.45 -9.58 26.53
N SER A 155 -1.11 -10.81 26.92
CA SER A 155 0.15 -11.49 26.59
C SER A 155 0.38 -11.65 25.09
N TRP A 156 -0.68 -11.69 24.28
CA TRP A 156 -0.60 -11.85 22.82
C TRP A 156 -0.31 -10.55 22.05
N VAL A 157 -0.33 -9.40 22.73
CA VAL A 157 -0.02 -8.09 22.13
C VAL A 157 1.37 -8.07 21.50
N ILE A 158 2.34 -8.81 22.07
CA ILE A 158 3.69 -8.89 21.51
C ILE A 158 3.72 -9.53 20.11
N MET A 159 2.79 -10.45 19.82
CA MET A 159 2.69 -11.07 18.50
C MET A 159 2.23 -10.07 17.44
N LEU A 160 1.31 -9.16 17.80
CA LEU A 160 0.89 -8.07 16.91
C LEU A 160 2.04 -7.12 16.59
N PHE A 161 2.88 -6.82 17.59
CA PHE A 161 4.05 -5.99 17.37
C PHE A 161 4.98 -6.61 16.32
N PHE A 162 5.23 -7.93 16.39
CA PHE A 162 6.00 -8.62 15.36
C PHE A 162 5.31 -8.60 14.00
N ILE A 163 3.99 -8.86 13.94
CA ILE A 163 3.23 -8.76 12.68
C ILE A 163 3.36 -7.35 12.08
N GLY A 164 3.23 -6.31 12.89
CA GLY A 164 3.41 -4.91 12.47
C GLY A 164 4.80 -4.63 11.90
N ILE A 165 5.87 -5.14 12.54
CA ILE A 165 7.23 -5.05 12.00
C ILE A 165 7.33 -5.76 10.64
N PHE A 166 6.79 -6.97 10.52
CA PHE A 166 6.82 -7.71 9.25
C PHE A 166 6.05 -6.95 8.17
N THR A 167 4.87 -6.41 8.48
CA THR A 167 4.07 -5.60 7.55
C THR A 167 4.89 -4.39 7.08
N PHE A 168 5.47 -3.63 8.02
CA PHE A 168 6.30 -2.47 7.70
C PHE A 168 7.50 -2.82 6.80
N VAL A 169 8.19 -3.93 7.09
CA VAL A 169 9.28 -4.43 6.24
C VAL A 169 8.78 -4.79 4.84
N THR A 170 7.63 -5.47 4.73
CA THR A 170 7.07 -5.84 3.41
C THR A 170 6.64 -4.63 2.60
N GLU A 171 6.14 -3.57 3.25
CA GLU A 171 5.81 -2.29 2.62
C GLU A 171 7.05 -1.60 2.04
N ILE A 172 8.14 -1.53 2.81
CA ILE A 172 9.42 -1.01 2.31
C ILE A 172 9.90 -1.81 1.09
N LEU A 173 9.73 -3.14 1.12
CA LEU A 173 10.09 -4.00 -0.01
C LEU A 173 9.23 -3.75 -1.25
N LEU A 174 7.94 -3.46 -1.07
CA LEU A 174 7.02 -3.03 -2.13
C LEU A 174 7.49 -1.69 -2.72
N ILE A 175 7.71 -0.67 -1.89
CA ILE A 175 8.15 0.68 -2.29
C ILE A 175 9.43 0.64 -3.12
N ARG A 176 10.37 -0.24 -2.77
CA ARG A 176 11.65 -0.34 -3.47
C ARG A 176 11.51 -0.79 -4.95
N ILE A 177 10.45 -1.50 -5.32
CA ILE A 177 10.24 -1.98 -6.70
C ILE A 177 10.03 -0.85 -7.72
N PRO A 178 9.05 0.08 -7.57
CA PRO A 178 8.86 1.16 -8.53
C PRO A 178 10.12 2.05 -8.66
N PHE A 179 10.85 2.29 -7.57
CA PHE A 179 12.14 2.98 -7.65
C PHE A 179 13.17 2.20 -8.48
N ARG A 180 13.35 0.89 -8.23
CA ARG A 180 14.27 0.05 -9.02
C ARG A 180 13.91 0.04 -10.51
N LEU A 181 12.62 -0.08 -10.84
CA LEU A 181 12.15 -0.06 -12.23
C LEU A 181 12.43 1.29 -12.89
N SER A 182 12.29 2.41 -12.16
CA SER A 182 12.58 3.75 -12.68
C SER A 182 14.03 3.97 -13.13
N HIS A 183 14.97 3.14 -12.64
CA HIS A 183 16.39 3.23 -13.00
C HIS A 183 16.77 2.46 -14.27
N ILE A 184 15.86 1.69 -14.88
CA ILE A 184 16.14 0.95 -16.12
C ILE A 184 16.23 1.94 -17.30
N LYS A 185 17.46 2.15 -17.81
CA LYS A 185 17.74 3.21 -18.80
C LYS A 185 17.50 2.78 -20.27
N ASN A 186 17.43 1.50 -20.61
CA ASN A 186 17.82 1.06 -21.98
C ASN A 186 16.73 0.47 -22.90
N THR A 187 15.44 0.64 -22.64
CA THR A 187 14.40 0.12 -23.56
C THR A 187 13.30 1.15 -23.80
N PRO A 188 13.09 1.65 -25.03
CA PRO A 188 11.88 2.40 -25.33
C PRO A 188 10.68 1.48 -25.10
N ILE A 189 9.83 1.89 -24.16
CA ILE A 189 8.46 1.39 -24.08
C ILE A 189 7.67 2.61 -24.52
N ASP A 190 7.15 2.55 -25.74
CA ASP A 190 6.18 3.51 -26.22
C ASP A 190 4.83 3.06 -25.64
N CYS A 191 4.23 3.94 -24.83
CA CYS A 191 2.85 3.85 -24.37
C CYS A 191 2.04 4.93 -25.08
#